data_AF-A0A660M2P9-F1
#
_entry.id   AF-A0A660M2P9-F1
#
_cell.length_a   1.000
_cell.length_b   1.000
_cell.length_c   1.000
_cell.angle_alpha   90.00
_cell.angle_beta   90.00
_cell.angle_gamma   90.00
#
_symmetry.space_group_name_H-M   'P 1'
#
loop_
_entity.id
_entity.type
_entity.pdbx_description
1 polymer ?
#
loop_
_entity_poly.entity_id
_entity_poly.type
_entity_poly.pdbx_seq_one_letter_code
_entity_poly.pdbx_strand_id
1 'polypeptide(L)'
;MQMTKSNTKANTSESAGALDNNSVLLAILTLMVDERERAVKLDPGMNKTEVLLNSIGLSYSQIAKVLGKNTAAVRMMITRSRAKTKKSVNSSDRGN
;
A
#
# COMPACT_ATOMS: atom_id res chain seq x y z
N MET A 1 -10.31 46.21 -26.98
CA MET A 1 -9.71 44.86 -27.03
C MET A 1 -9.90 44.21 -25.67
N GLN A 2 -10.83 43.26 -25.54
CA GLN A 2 -11.02 42.47 -24.33
C GLN A 2 -10.05 41.28 -24.35
N MET A 3 -9.21 41.16 -23.34
CA MET A 3 -8.33 40.01 -23.14
C MET A 3 -9.14 38.90 -22.47
N THR A 4 -9.47 37.86 -23.21
CA THR A 4 -10.08 36.65 -22.68
C THR A 4 -9.07 35.92 -21.80
N LYS A 5 -9.34 35.90 -20.49
CA LYS A 5 -8.60 35.06 -19.54
C LYS A 5 -9.06 33.61 -19.74
N SER A 6 -8.25 32.82 -20.44
CA SER A 6 -8.43 31.37 -20.59
C SER A 6 -8.35 30.71 -19.21
N ASN A 7 -9.51 30.32 -18.69
CA ASN A 7 -9.62 29.63 -17.41
C ASN A 7 -9.34 28.14 -17.66
N THR A 8 -8.07 27.75 -17.72
CA THR A 8 -7.67 26.34 -17.74
C THR A 8 -7.91 25.75 -16.35
N LYS A 9 -9.15 25.32 -16.09
CA LYS A 9 -9.41 24.34 -15.02
C LYS A 9 -8.70 23.05 -15.44
N ALA A 10 -7.53 22.81 -14.85
CA ALA A 10 -6.95 21.48 -14.82
C ALA A 10 -8.00 20.56 -14.18
N ASN A 11 -8.63 19.71 -14.99
CA ASN A 11 -9.45 18.60 -14.52
C ASN A 11 -8.50 17.57 -13.89
N THR A 12 -7.98 17.86 -12.70
CA THR A 12 -7.39 16.86 -11.81
C THR A 12 -8.55 16.13 -11.11
N SER A 13 -9.43 15.52 -11.90
CA SER A 13 -10.27 14.42 -11.42
C SER A 13 -9.44 13.15 -11.51
N GLU A 14 -8.31 13.11 -10.79
CA GLU A 14 -7.60 11.87 -10.58
C GLU A 14 -8.46 10.99 -9.70
N SER A 15 -8.98 9.96 -10.34
CA SER A 15 -9.68 8.83 -9.75
C SER A 15 -8.90 8.30 -8.54
N ALA A 16 -9.28 8.72 -7.33
CA ALA A 16 -8.72 8.29 -6.05
C ALA A 16 -8.99 6.79 -5.72
N GLY A 17 -9.10 5.95 -6.74
CA GLY A 17 -9.36 4.52 -6.63
C GLY A 17 -9.34 3.74 -7.94
N ALA A 18 -8.89 4.31 -9.07
CA ALA A 18 -8.59 3.51 -10.25
C ALA A 18 -7.25 2.81 -10.05
N LEU A 19 -7.17 1.53 -10.42
CA LEU A 19 -5.93 0.79 -10.53
C LEU A 19 -5.52 0.84 -12.00
N ASP A 20 -4.36 1.41 -12.32
CA ASP A 20 -3.80 1.31 -13.66
C ASP A 20 -3.24 -0.11 -13.90
N ASN A 21 -3.03 -0.46 -15.17
CA ASN A 21 -2.61 -1.81 -15.56
C ASN A 21 -1.28 -2.24 -14.91
N ASN A 22 -0.33 -1.31 -14.74
CA ASN A 22 0.97 -1.63 -14.13
C ASN A 22 0.80 -1.90 -12.63
N SER A 23 -0.02 -1.11 -11.94
CA SER A 23 -0.38 -1.34 -10.53
C SER A 23 -1.07 -2.70 -10.33
N VAL A 24 -1.95 -3.10 -11.26
CA VAL A 24 -2.60 -4.43 -11.21
C VAL A 24 -1.57 -5.54 -11.40
N LEU A 25 -0.72 -5.44 -12.43
CA LEU A 25 0.32 -6.45 -12.68
C LEU A 25 1.28 -6.59 -11.50
N LEU A 26 1.71 -5.47 -10.91
CA LEU A 26 2.60 -5.47 -9.76
C LEU A 26 1.92 -6.07 -8.51
N ALA A 27 0.63 -5.78 -8.32
CA ALA A 27 -0.16 -6.40 -7.25
C ALA A 27 -0.27 -7.92 -7.42
N ILE A 28 -0.55 -8.40 -8.64
CA ILE A 28 -0.60 -9.84 -8.94
C ILE A 28 0.74 -10.51 -8.64
N LEU A 29 1.84 -9.95 -9.14
CA LEU A 29 3.19 -10.48 -8.89
C LEU A 29 3.50 -10.53 -7.39
N THR A 30 3.14 -9.47 -6.66
CA THR A 30 3.33 -9.40 -5.20
C THR A 30 2.54 -10.49 -4.49
N LEU A 31 1.29 -10.74 -4.89
CA LEU A 31 0.46 -11.79 -4.31
C LEU A 31 1.01 -13.19 -4.61
N MET A 32 1.51 -13.43 -5.82
CA MET A 32 2.11 -14.71 -6.20
C MET A 32 3.39 -15.00 -5.39
N VAL A 33 4.23 -13.98 -5.17
CA VAL A 33 5.44 -14.11 -4.34
C VAL A 33 5.07 -14.36 -2.88
N ASP A 34 4.14 -13.57 -2.33
CA ASP A 34 3.62 -13.71 -0.97
C ASP A 34 3.01 -15.11 -0.71
N GLU A 35 2.27 -15.66 -1.68
CA GLU A 35 1.76 -17.04 -1.60
C GLU A 35 2.87 -18.08 -1.63
N ARG A 36 3.85 -17.94 -2.54
CA ARG A 36 5.00 -18.84 -2.62
C ARG A 36 5.80 -18.85 -1.32
N GLU A 37 6.05 -17.69 -0.72
CA GLU A 37 6.78 -17.58 0.55
C GLU A 37 6.03 -18.23 1.71
N ARG A 38 4.70 -18.02 1.80
CA ARG A 38 3.85 -18.71 2.77
C ARG A 38 3.87 -20.22 2.61
N ALA A 39 3.82 -20.73 1.38
CA ALA A 39 3.83 -22.16 1.09
C ALA A 39 5.11 -22.84 1.55
N VAL A 40 6.24 -22.12 1.48
CA VAL A 40 7.57 -22.63 1.88
C VAL A 40 7.81 -22.45 3.41
N LYS A 41 6.84 -21.91 4.17
CA LYS A 41 6.94 -21.62 5.62
C LYS A 41 8.18 -20.77 5.97
N LEU A 42 8.60 -19.90 5.06
CA LEU A 42 9.71 -18.98 5.31
C LEU A 42 9.23 -17.90 6.29
N ASP A 43 9.71 -18.02 7.52
CA ASP A 43 9.68 -17.05 8.62
C ASP A 43 8.28 -16.64 9.18
N PRO A 44 7.98 -16.91 10.47
CA PRO A 44 6.82 -16.33 11.17
C PRO A 44 6.83 -14.79 11.26
N GLY A 45 7.92 -14.12 10.87
CA GLY A 45 8.03 -12.67 10.72
C GLY A 45 7.45 -12.08 9.42
N MET A 46 6.89 -12.90 8.52
CA MET A 46 6.38 -12.45 7.22
C MET A 46 5.45 -11.23 7.32
N ASN A 47 5.77 -10.19 6.54
CA ASN A 47 4.96 -8.98 6.46
C ASN A 47 3.56 -9.34 5.95
N LYS A 48 2.52 -8.78 6.57
CA LYS A 48 1.15 -8.99 6.10
C LYS A 48 0.99 -8.49 4.67
N THR A 49 0.16 -9.16 3.87
CA THR A 49 -0.08 -8.84 2.46
C THR A 49 -0.42 -7.36 2.23
N GLU A 50 -1.19 -6.74 3.12
CA GLU A 50 -1.52 -5.31 3.08
C GLU A 50 -0.30 -4.40 3.15
N VAL A 51 0.72 -4.81 3.93
CA VAL A 51 1.97 -4.06 4.09
C VAL A 51 2.81 -4.19 2.81
N LEU A 52 2.86 -5.39 2.23
CA LEU A 52 3.55 -5.64 0.96
C LEU A 52 2.93 -4.82 -0.18
N LEU A 53 1.60 -4.87 -0.33
CA LEU A 53 0.90 -4.09 -1.35
C LEU A 53 1.04 -2.57 -1.12
N ASN A 54 1.09 -2.11 0.13
CA ASN A 54 1.39 -0.70 0.41
C ASN A 54 2.83 -0.33 0.05
N SER A 55 3.79 -1.25 0.19
CA SER A 55 5.20 -0.98 -0.12
C SER A 55 5.46 -0.77 -1.61
N ILE A 56 4.65 -1.38 -2.47
CA ILE A 56 4.68 -1.17 -3.93
C ILE A 56 3.88 0.05 -4.39
N GLY A 57 3.38 0.88 -3.46
CA GLY A 57 2.74 2.16 -3.77
C GLY A 57 1.22 2.15 -3.89
N LEU A 58 0.53 1.02 -3.67
CA LEU A 58 -0.93 1.01 -3.69
C LEU A 58 -1.49 1.76 -2.47
N SER A 59 -2.49 2.60 -2.73
CA SER A 59 -3.23 3.30 -1.69
C SER A 59 -4.14 2.35 -0.90
N TYR A 60 -4.58 2.76 0.30
CA TYR A 60 -5.44 1.93 1.15
C TYR A 60 -6.76 1.55 0.46
N SER A 61 -7.33 2.44 -0.36
CA SER A 61 -8.58 2.16 -1.10
C SER A 61 -8.35 1.13 -2.21
N GLN A 62 -7.21 1.19 -2.90
CA GLN A 62 -6.82 0.22 -3.93
C GLN A 62 -6.54 -1.16 -3.30
N ILE A 63 -5.78 -1.22 -2.20
CA ILE A 63 -5.53 -2.48 -1.46
C ILE A 63 -6.83 -3.10 -0.97
N ALA A 64 -7.75 -2.29 -0.45
CA ALA A 64 -9.06 -2.73 -0.01
C ALA A 64 -9.86 -3.41 -1.13
N LYS A 65 -9.82 -2.85 -2.35
CA LYS A 65 -10.43 -3.45 -3.54
C LYS A 65 -9.74 -4.76 -3.94
N VAL A 66 -8.42 -4.78 -4.00
CA VAL A 66 -7.63 -5.98 -4.39
C VAL A 66 -7.89 -7.15 -3.42
N LEU A 67 -8.01 -6.86 -2.13
CA LEU A 67 -8.15 -7.90 -1.09
C LEU A 67 -9.59 -8.14 -0.64
N GLY A 68 -10.58 -7.41 -1.17
CA GLY A 68 -11.97 -7.49 -0.71
C GLY A 68 -12.16 -7.10 0.77
N LYS A 69 -11.36 -6.14 1.27
CA LYS A 69 -11.34 -5.71 2.68
C LYS A 69 -11.92 -4.32 2.87
N ASN A 70 -12.25 -3.98 4.12
CA ASN A 70 -12.61 -2.61 4.49
C ASN A 70 -11.36 -1.70 4.52
N THR A 71 -11.43 -0.52 3.88
CA THR A 71 -10.32 0.46 3.83
C THR A 71 -9.79 0.88 5.20
N ALA A 72 -10.66 1.03 6.20
CA ALA A 72 -10.25 1.37 7.57
C ALA A 72 -9.46 0.23 8.23
N ALA A 73 -9.85 -1.02 7.94
CA ALA A 73 -9.12 -2.19 8.43
C ALA A 73 -7.71 -2.28 7.82
N VAL A 74 -7.59 -2.02 6.51
CA VAL A 74 -6.29 -1.95 5.81
C VAL A 74 -5.41 -0.86 6.44
N ARG A 75 -5.95 0.35 6.64
CA ARG A 75 -5.24 1.46 7.29
C ARG A 75 -4.74 1.06 8.68
N MET A 76 -5.60 0.49 9.53
CA MET A 76 -5.21 0.05 10.87
C MET A 76 -4.09 -0.99 10.81
N MET A 77 -4.15 -1.93 9.87
CA MET A 77 -3.17 -2.99 9.76
C MET A 77 -1.78 -2.46 9.38
N ILE A 78 -1.72 -1.55 8.41
CA ILE A 78 -0.47 -0.92 7.98
C ILE A 78 0.12 -0.06 9.11
N THR A 79 -0.70 0.75 9.77
CA THR A 79 -0.26 1.58 10.92
C THR A 79 0.30 0.73 12.05
N ARG A 80 -0.37 -0.36 12.43
CA ARG A 80 0.12 -1.27 13.49
C ARG A 80 1.45 -1.93 13.10
N SER A 81 1.60 -2.30 11.84
CA SER A 81 2.84 -2.92 11.36
C SER A 81 4.02 -1.94 11.43
N ARG A 82 3.82 -0.68 11.01
CA ARG A 82 4.83 0.39 11.15
C ARG A 82 5.21 0.67 12.61
N ALA A 83 4.25 0.62 13.53
CA ALA A 83 4.50 0.82 14.95
C ALA A 83 5.37 -0.30 15.55
N LYS A 84 5.17 -1.56 15.12
CA LYS A 84 6.01 -2.69 15.54
C LYS A 84 7.47 -2.50 15.11
N THR A 85 7.70 -2.09 13.86
CA THR A 85 9.04 -1.80 13.34
C THR A 85 9.73 -0.67 14.11
N LYS A 86 9.01 0.41 14.45
CA LYS A 86 9.59 1.49 15.26
C LYS A 86 9.99 1.02 16.66
N LYS A 87 9.19 0.16 17.29
CA LYS A 87 9.50 -0.35 18.63
C LYS A 87 10.71 -1.28 18.64
N SER A 88 10.89 -2.13 17.62
CA SER A 88 12.04 -3.04 17.54
C SER A 88 13.37 -2.31 17.32
N VAL A 89 13.36 -1.22 16.54
CA VAL A 89 14.54 -0.36 16.33
C VAL A 89 14.94 0.37 17.62
N ASN A 90 13.95 0.87 18.38
CA ASN A 90 14.24 1.63 19.59
C ASN A 90 14.69 0.77 20.79
N SER A 91 14.42 -0.54 20.77
CA SER A 91 14.89 -1.50 21.79
C SER A 91 16.28 -2.07 21.49
N SER A 92 16.73 -2.04 20.24
CA SER A 92 18.07 -2.50 19.86
C SER A 92 19.16 -1.46 20.13
N ASP A 93 18.79 -0.17 20.21
CA ASP A 93 19.70 0.96 20.44
C ASP A 93 19.93 1.31 21.94
N ARG A 94 19.23 0.63 22.87
CA ARG A 94 19.35 0.85 24.32
C ARG A 94 20.06 -0.28 25.07
N GLY A 95 20.71 -1.17 24.34
CA GLY A 95 21.33 -2.38 24.86
C GLY A 95 22.82 -2.48 24.61
N ASN A 96 23.57 -1.38 24.74
CA ASN A 96 25.04 -1.39 24.76
C ASN A 96 25.59 -0.50 25.87
#